data_AF-A0A0B8P980-F1
#
_entry.id   AF-A0A0B8P980-F1
#
_cell.length_a   1.000
_cell.length_b   1.000
_cell.length_c   1.000
_cell.angle_alpha   90.00
_cell.angle_beta   90.00
_cell.angle_gamma   90.00
#
_symmetry.space_group_name_H-M   'P 1'
#
loop_
_entity.id
_entity.type
_entity.pdbx_description
1 polymer ?
#
loop_
_entity_poly.entity_id
_entity_poly.type
_entity_poly.pdbx_seq_one_letter_code
_entity_poly.pdbx_strand_id
1 'polypeptide(L)'
;MKTMLRLGKDRDALSIVGDQYGGPTYAGDIACALVEMIEQLSEQADSSKYGVYHFSGSPHVSWFEFAKLIFAEAEKASMLTAPELSSITTDMYPTPASRPENSKMNCAKIKQVFGIGPSNWQAALTDIKAYTG
;
A
#
# COMPACT_ATOMS: atom_id res chain seq x y z
N MET A 1 0.03 -5.54 5.68
CA MET A 1 -0.10 -6.99 5.38
C MET A 1 0.19 -7.87 6.59
N LYS A 2 1.43 -7.91 7.13
CA LYS A 2 1.80 -8.77 8.28
C LYS A 2 0.80 -8.73 9.44
N THR A 3 0.37 -7.53 9.84
CA THR A 3 -0.62 -7.36 10.90
C THR A 3 -1.96 -8.02 10.59
N MET A 4 -2.47 -7.89 9.36
CA MET A 4 -3.74 -8.51 8.96
C MET A 4 -3.62 -10.03 8.93
N LEU A 5 -2.53 -10.57 8.38
CA LEU A 5 -2.27 -12.01 8.37
C LEU A 5 -2.18 -12.60 9.78
N ARG A 6 -1.55 -11.89 10.72
CA ARG A 6 -1.51 -12.30 12.13
C ARG A 6 -2.91 -12.27 12.75
N LEU A 7 -3.62 -11.16 12.60
CA LEU A 7 -4.96 -11.00 13.16
C LEU A 7 -5.97 -12.02 12.62
N GLY A 8 -5.92 -12.36 11.33
CA GLY A 8 -6.81 -13.36 10.74
C GLY A 8 -6.49 -14.80 11.11
N LYS A 9 -5.34 -15.08 11.74
CA LYS A 9 -5.08 -16.38 12.37
C LYS A 9 -5.66 -16.46 13.79
N ASP A 10 -5.77 -15.31 14.46
CA ASP A 10 -6.11 -15.22 15.87
C ASP A 10 -7.60 -14.90 16.11
N ARG A 11 -8.33 -14.45 15.09
CA ARG A 11 -9.69 -13.92 15.21
C ARG A 11 -10.57 -14.32 14.04
N ASP A 12 -11.82 -14.68 14.35
CA ASP A 12 -12.83 -15.02 13.35
C ASP A 12 -13.50 -13.79 12.72
N ALA A 13 -13.41 -12.62 13.36
CA ALA A 13 -14.00 -11.38 12.86
C ALA A 13 -13.13 -10.14 13.15
N LEU A 14 -13.16 -9.16 12.24
CA LEU A 14 -12.43 -7.90 12.34
C LEU A 14 -13.27 -6.72 11.85
N SER A 15 -13.22 -5.62 12.60
CA SER A 15 -13.73 -4.31 12.16
C SER A 15 -12.58 -3.46 11.64
N ILE A 16 -12.69 -3.02 10.38
CA ILE A 16 -11.63 -2.28 9.68
C ILE A 16 -12.18 -0.97 9.12
N VAL A 17 -11.41 0.11 9.25
CA VAL A 17 -11.80 1.45 8.78
C VAL A 17 -12.01 1.46 7.26
N GLY A 18 -13.17 1.94 6.82
CA GLY A 18 -13.57 1.95 5.40
C GLY A 18 -13.58 3.33 4.74
N ASP A 19 -13.50 4.40 5.52
CA ASP A 19 -13.60 5.80 5.04
C ASP A 19 -12.24 6.52 4.92
N GLN A 20 -11.13 5.81 5.16
CA GLN A 20 -9.77 6.31 4.93
C GLN A 20 -9.16 5.68 3.68
N TYR A 21 -8.85 6.50 2.68
CA TYR A 21 -8.34 6.07 1.38
C TYR A 21 -6.88 6.47 1.16
N GLY A 22 -6.11 5.56 0.58
CA GLY A 22 -4.71 5.77 0.22
C GLY A 22 -4.22 4.79 -0.84
N GLY A 23 -2.94 4.83 -1.15
CA GLY A 23 -2.30 3.90 -2.08
C GLY A 23 -1.32 3.01 -1.32
N PRO A 24 -1.63 1.72 -1.05
CA PRO A 24 -0.67 0.80 -0.46
C PRO A 24 0.61 0.78 -1.28
N THR A 25 1.78 0.92 -0.66
CA THR A 25 3.05 1.01 -1.38
C THR A 25 3.98 -0.10 -0.91
N TYR A 26 4.46 -0.92 -1.85
CA TYR A 26 5.45 -1.94 -1.54
C TYR A 26 6.83 -1.31 -1.34
N ALA A 27 7.54 -1.70 -0.28
CA ALA A 27 8.87 -1.16 0.02
C ALA A 27 9.89 -1.48 -1.08
N GLY A 28 9.78 -2.63 -1.75
CA GLY A 28 10.64 -2.96 -2.89
C GLY A 28 10.44 -1.99 -4.07
N ASP A 29 9.21 -1.60 -4.36
CA ASP A 29 8.91 -0.63 -5.42
C ASP A 29 9.48 0.76 -5.08
N ILE A 30 9.47 1.16 -3.80
CA ILE A 30 10.12 2.40 -3.36
C ILE A 30 11.63 2.33 -3.60
N ALA A 31 12.26 1.21 -3.24
CA ALA A 31 13.69 1.02 -3.45
C ALA A 31 14.05 1.04 -4.94
N CYS A 32 13.29 0.36 -5.79
CA CYS A 32 13.47 0.39 -7.25
C CYS A 32 13.33 1.81 -7.81
N ALA A 33 12.30 2.56 -7.40
CA ALA A 33 12.11 3.94 -7.83
C ALA A 33 13.30 4.85 -7.44
N LEU A 34 13.83 4.68 -6.21
CA LEU A 34 14.99 5.44 -5.75
C LEU A 34 16.26 5.12 -6.56
N VAL A 35 16.51 3.84 -6.83
CA VAL A 35 17.67 3.42 -7.64
C VAL A 35 17.58 4.01 -9.06
N GLU A 36 16.42 3.89 -9.71
CA GLU A 36 16.20 4.42 -11.06
C GLU A 36 16.37 5.96 -11.10
N MET A 37 15.87 6.67 -10.09
CA MET A 37 16.10 8.11 -9.98
C MET A 37 17.58 8.46 -9.84
N ILE A 38 18.33 7.73 -9.00
CA ILE A 38 19.76 7.96 -8.78
C ILE A 38 20.56 7.71 -10.07
N GLU A 39 20.28 6.61 -10.76
CA GLU A 39 20.93 6.27 -12.03
C GLU A 39 20.71 7.38 -13.07
N GLN A 40 19.47 7.80 -13.30
CA GLN A 40 19.15 8.86 -14.24
C GLN A 40 19.78 10.22 -13.87
N LEU A 41 19.86 10.55 -12.58
CA LEU A 41 20.52 11.78 -12.09
C LEU A 41 22.04 11.72 -12.22
N SER A 42 22.63 10.52 -12.18
CA SER A 42 24.08 10.34 -12.31
C SER A 42 24.55 10.38 -13.77
N GLU A 43 23.74 9.87 -14.70
CA GLU A 43 24.04 9.84 -16.13
C GLU A 43 23.80 11.20 -16.80
N GLN A 44 22.80 11.94 -16.33
CA GLN A 44 22.41 13.24 -16.85
C GLN A 44 22.58 14.26 -15.75
N ALA A 45 23.60 15.13 -15.85
CA ALA A 45 23.81 16.25 -14.94
C ALA A 45 22.75 17.36 -15.14
N ASP A 46 21.47 16.98 -15.08
CA ASP A 46 20.33 17.87 -15.19
C ASP A 46 19.78 18.19 -13.80
N SER A 47 20.27 19.31 -13.25
CA SER A 47 19.83 19.80 -11.95
C SER A 47 18.34 20.13 -11.86
N SER A 48 17.63 20.24 -13.00
CA SER A 48 16.18 20.52 -13.00
C SER A 48 15.34 19.34 -12.49
N LYS A 49 15.91 18.12 -12.48
CA LYS A 49 15.25 16.91 -12.00
C LYS A 49 15.23 16.78 -10.46
N TYR A 50 16.01 17.57 -9.72
CA TYR A 50 15.95 17.53 -8.25
C TYR A 50 14.66 18.15 -7.70
N GLY A 51 14.21 17.67 -6.56
CA GLY A 51 13.07 18.24 -5.82
C GLY A 51 12.20 17.20 -5.15
N VAL A 52 10.99 17.60 -4.80
CA VAL A 52 10.02 16.74 -4.10
C VAL A 52 9.16 15.99 -5.12
N TYR A 53 8.98 14.69 -4.88
CA TYR A 53 8.17 13.78 -5.68
C TYR A 53 7.25 12.96 -4.79
N HIS A 54 6.03 12.72 -5.26
CA HIS A 54 5.16 11.73 -4.64
C HIS A 54 5.35 10.38 -5.31
N PHE A 55 5.37 9.34 -4.48
CA PHE A 55 5.35 7.96 -4.92
C PHE A 55 4.46 7.14 -3.99
N SER A 56 3.38 6.61 -4.55
CA SER A 56 2.44 5.73 -3.85
C SER A 56 1.99 4.61 -4.77
N GLY A 57 1.35 3.59 -4.21
CA GLY A 57 0.73 2.59 -5.04
C GLY A 57 -0.60 3.00 -5.66
N SER A 58 -0.99 2.25 -6.67
CA SER A 58 -2.25 2.39 -7.41
C SER A 58 -2.79 0.99 -7.75
N PRO A 59 -4.13 0.76 -7.74
CA PRO A 59 -5.19 1.73 -7.45
C PRO A 59 -5.24 2.16 -5.98
N HIS A 60 -5.94 3.26 -5.70
CA HIS A 60 -6.20 3.69 -4.33
C HIS A 60 -7.34 2.86 -3.73
N VAL A 61 -7.21 2.50 -2.45
CA VAL A 61 -8.16 1.66 -1.72
C VAL A 61 -8.31 2.14 -0.29
N SER A 62 -9.44 1.81 0.33
CA SER A 62 -9.61 1.94 1.78
C SER A 62 -8.85 0.85 2.55
N TRP A 63 -8.64 1.03 3.86
CA TRP A 63 -8.08 -0.04 4.70
C TRP A 63 -8.97 -1.30 4.68
N PHE A 64 -10.29 -1.14 4.69
CA PHE A 64 -11.25 -2.24 4.61
C PHE A 64 -11.10 -3.03 3.29
N GLU A 65 -11.09 -2.34 2.15
CA GLU A 65 -10.89 -2.98 0.84
C GLU A 65 -9.53 -3.67 0.74
N PHE A 66 -8.49 -3.03 1.26
CA PHE A 66 -7.15 -3.63 1.27
C PHE A 66 -7.08 -4.89 2.15
N ALA A 67 -7.72 -4.88 3.32
CA ALA A 67 -7.82 -6.05 4.18
C ALA A 67 -8.55 -7.22 3.49
N LYS A 68 -9.66 -6.95 2.79
CA LYS A 68 -10.37 -7.96 2.00
C LYS A 68 -9.46 -8.61 0.96
N LEU A 69 -8.66 -7.82 0.24
CA LEU A 69 -7.73 -8.35 -0.76
C LEU A 69 -6.62 -9.19 -0.13
N ILE A 70 -6.06 -8.75 1.00
CA ILE A 70 -5.05 -9.53 1.73
C ILE A 70 -5.61 -10.90 2.14
N PHE A 71 -6.81 -10.93 2.74
CA PHE A 71 -7.39 -12.21 3.18
C PHE A 71 -7.81 -13.11 2.03
N ALA A 72 -8.31 -12.54 0.93
CA ALA A 72 -8.63 -13.31 -0.28
C ALA A 72 -7.38 -14.00 -0.86
N GLU A 73 -6.24 -13.30 -0.93
CA GLU A 73 -4.98 -13.92 -1.39
C GLU A 73 -4.43 -14.95 -0.38
N ALA A 74 -4.57 -14.70 0.92
CA ALA A 74 -4.13 -15.63 1.96
C ALA A 74 -4.93 -16.93 1.96
N GLU A 75 -6.24 -16.84 1.73
CA GLU A 75 -7.14 -17.98 1.63
C GLU A 75 -6.87 -18.79 0.34
N LYS A 76 -6.68 -18.13 -0.80
CA LYS A 76 -6.23 -18.79 -2.05
C LYS A 76 -4.90 -19.54 -1.87
N ALA A 77 -4.01 -19.00 -1.05
CA ALA A 77 -2.73 -19.61 -0.72
C ALA A 77 -2.82 -20.68 0.38
N SER A 78 -4.02 -21.02 0.86
CA SER A 78 -4.30 -21.97 1.94
C SER A 78 -3.58 -21.65 3.26
N MET A 79 -3.39 -20.36 3.57
CA MET A 79 -2.62 -19.92 4.74
C MET A 79 -3.46 -19.71 6.00
N LEU A 80 -4.74 -19.38 5.82
CA LEU A 80 -5.75 -19.17 6.85
C LEU A 80 -7.13 -19.22 6.19
N THR A 81 -8.18 -19.33 7.00
CA THR A 81 -9.56 -19.04 6.58
C THR A 81 -9.84 -17.56 6.80
N ALA A 82 -10.42 -16.89 5.81
CA ALA A 82 -10.64 -15.44 5.91
C ALA A 82 -11.63 -15.12 7.05
N PRO A 83 -11.30 -14.17 7.96
CA PRO A 83 -12.23 -13.72 8.99
C PRO A 83 -13.38 -12.90 8.39
N GLU A 84 -14.50 -12.82 9.10
CA GLU A 84 -15.59 -11.91 8.78
C GLU A 84 -15.13 -10.46 8.94
N LEU A 85 -15.33 -9.64 7.89
CA LEU A 85 -14.92 -8.23 7.90
C LEU A 85 -16.12 -7.30 7.95
N SER A 86 -16.12 -6.38 8.92
CA SER A 86 -17.05 -5.25 8.98
C SER A 86 -16.33 -3.94 8.67
N SER A 87 -16.96 -3.11 7.84
CA SER A 87 -16.47 -1.75 7.55
C SER A 87 -16.95 -0.80 8.65
N ILE A 88 -16.03 -0.05 9.24
CA ILE A 88 -16.33 0.99 10.24
C ILE A 88 -15.85 2.36 9.77
N THR A 89 -16.46 3.43 10.29
CA THR A 89 -16.00 4.80 10.09
C THR A 89 -14.84 5.13 11.04
N THR A 90 -14.10 6.17 10.71
CA THR A 90 -12.99 6.67 11.54
C THR A 90 -13.46 7.05 12.95
N ASP A 91 -14.67 7.61 13.10
CA ASP A 91 -15.25 7.97 14.39
C ASP A 91 -15.50 6.77 15.32
N MET A 92 -15.74 5.58 14.75
CA MET A 92 -15.90 4.34 15.51
C MET A 92 -14.57 3.74 15.95
N TYR A 93 -13.44 4.29 15.51
CA TYR A 93 -12.08 3.85 15.86
C TYR A 93 -11.17 5.02 16.23
N PRO A 94 -11.39 5.67 17.38
CA PRO A 94 -10.63 6.84 17.78
C PRO A 94 -9.16 6.46 18.04
N THR A 95 -8.25 7.07 17.28
CA THR A 95 -6.81 6.97 17.50
C THR A 95 -6.26 8.27 18.09
N PRO A 96 -5.17 8.23 18.90
CA PRO A 96 -4.59 9.45 19.48
C PRO A 96 -4.20 10.52 18.45
N ALA A 97 -3.79 10.09 17.25
CA ALA A 97 -3.56 10.97 16.12
C ALA A 97 -4.75 10.91 15.16
N SER A 98 -5.23 12.08 14.73
CA SER A 98 -6.22 12.17 13.65
C SER A 98 -5.59 11.72 12.33
N ARG A 99 -6.31 10.89 11.59
CA ARG A 99 -5.88 10.38 10.28
C ARG A 99 -6.67 11.08 9.18
N PRO A 100 -6.04 11.47 8.07
CA PRO A 100 -6.77 12.04 6.94
C PRO A 100 -7.67 10.98 6.30
N GLU A 101 -8.90 11.36 5.97
CA GLU A 101 -9.82 10.55 5.17
C GLU A 101 -9.26 10.26 3.77
N ASN A 102 -8.45 11.18 3.24
CA ASN A 102 -7.86 11.06 1.91
C ASN A 102 -6.35 11.34 1.95
N SER A 103 -5.58 10.28 1.72
CA SER A 103 -4.12 10.28 1.59
C SER A 103 -3.65 9.92 0.19
N LYS A 104 -4.53 10.00 -0.82
CA LYS A 104 -4.21 9.69 -2.21
C LYS A 104 -3.17 10.67 -2.73
N MET A 105 -2.10 10.16 -3.32
CA MET A 105 -1.01 10.98 -3.83
C MET A 105 -1.04 11.05 -5.35
N ASN A 106 -0.86 12.25 -5.89
CA ASN A 106 -0.69 12.44 -7.33
C ASN A 106 0.77 12.14 -7.73
N CYS A 107 0.98 10.99 -8.37
CA CYS A 107 2.29 10.53 -8.87
C CYS A 107 2.60 10.98 -10.30
N ALA A 108 1.88 11.96 -10.86
CA ALA A 108 2.11 12.43 -12.23
C ALA A 108 3.51 13.01 -12.43
N LYS A 109 4.02 13.76 -11.43
CA LYS A 109 5.33 14.42 -11.53
C LYS A 109 6.48 13.41 -11.68
N ILE A 110 6.53 12.37 -10.84
CA ILE A 110 7.61 11.35 -10.92
C ILE A 110 7.53 10.57 -12.23
N LYS A 111 6.31 10.25 -12.70
CA LYS A 111 6.09 9.61 -13.99
C LYS A 111 6.55 10.47 -15.16
N GLN A 112 6.27 11.77 -15.12
CA GLN A 112 6.67 12.68 -16.20
C GLN A 112 8.18 12.90 -16.24
N VAL A 113 8.83 13.04 -15.09
CA VAL A 113 10.27 13.40 -15.02
C VAL A 113 11.17 12.19 -15.17
N PHE A 114 10.80 11.06 -14.55
CA PHE A 114 11.64 9.85 -14.50
C PHE A 114 11.06 8.65 -15.25
N GLY A 115 9.84 8.72 -15.77
CA GLY A 115 9.17 7.56 -16.38
C GLY A 115 8.62 6.55 -15.37
N ILE A 116 8.83 6.78 -14.07
CA ILE A 116 8.47 5.85 -12.99
C ILE A 116 6.95 5.87 -12.74
N GLY A 117 6.31 4.71 -12.94
CA GLY A 117 4.90 4.51 -12.63
C GLY A 117 4.64 4.31 -11.12
N PRO A 118 3.37 4.39 -10.65
CA PRO A 118 3.04 4.10 -9.26
C PRO A 118 3.33 2.64 -8.90
N SER A 119 3.51 2.35 -7.61
CA SER A 119 3.72 0.99 -7.09
C SER A 119 2.53 0.08 -7.44
N ASN A 120 2.83 -1.10 -8.00
CA ASN A 120 1.83 -2.13 -8.27
C ASN A 120 1.69 -3.07 -7.07
N TRP A 121 1.11 -2.53 -5.99
CA TRP A 121 0.97 -3.27 -4.75
C TRP A 121 0.10 -4.52 -4.88
N GLN A 122 -0.78 -4.60 -5.88
CA GLN A 122 -1.58 -5.80 -6.15
C GLN A 122 -0.70 -6.96 -6.59
N ALA A 123 0.32 -6.71 -7.43
CA ALA A 123 1.32 -7.72 -7.77
C ALA A 123 2.11 -8.14 -6.52
N ALA A 124 2.43 -7.22 -5.61
CA ALA A 124 3.10 -7.58 -4.36
C ALA A 124 2.24 -8.49 -3.44
N LEU A 125 0.91 -8.48 -3.59
CA LEU A 125 0.03 -9.39 -2.86
C LEU A 125 0.04 -10.82 -3.40
N THR A 126 0.46 -11.06 -4.65
CA THR A 126 0.44 -12.42 -5.21
C THR A 126 1.47 -13.34 -4.53
N ASP A 127 2.54 -12.76 -3.97
CA ASP A 127 3.50 -13.47 -3.12
C ASP A 127 3.27 -13.18 -1.63
N ILE A 128 2.04 -13.42 -1.18
CA ILE A 128 1.63 -13.17 0.22
C ILE A 128 2.43 -14.01 1.24
N LYS A 129 3.02 -15.14 0.80
CA LYS A 129 3.86 -16.03 1.63
C LYS A 129 5.17 -15.38 2.05
N ALA A 130 5.74 -14.50 1.23
CA ALA A 130 6.93 -13.72 1.60
C ALA A 130 6.72 -12.82 2.83
N TYR A 131 5.47 -12.59 3.24
CA TYR A 131 5.11 -11.73 4.36
C TYR A 131 4.71 -12.49 5.63
N THR A 132 4.81 -13.82 5.66
CA THR A 132 4.70 -14.61 6.89
C THR A 132 6.07 -14.94 7.44
N GLY A 133 6.54 -14.07 8.33
CA GLY A 133 7.77 -14.21 9.10
C GLY A 133 7.73 -13.23 10.26
#